data_AF-J9EMN9-F1
#
_entry.id   AF-J9EMN9-F1
#
_cell.length_a   1.000
_cell.length_b   1.000
_cell.length_c   1.000
_cell.angle_alpha   90.00
_cell.angle_beta   90.00
_cell.angle_gamma   90.00
#
_symmetry.space_group_name_H-M   'P 1'
#
loop_
_entity.id
_entity.type
_entity.pdbx_description
1 polymer ?
#
loop_
_entity_poly.entity_id
_entity_poly.type
_entity_poly.pdbx_seq_one_letter_code
_entity_poly.pdbx_strand_id
1 'polypeptide(L)' 'DAQTTSASPTSTHSPDHPNNNSNNRRSFSNSQNSDRVVKCTLCHERLEDTHFVQCPSVSGHKFCFPCSRESIKKQGSAQ' A
#
# COMPACT_ATOMS: atom_id res chain seq x y z
N ASP A 1 -39.85 -9.72 -20.85
CA ASP A 1 -38.79 -10.31 -21.68
C ASP A 1 -38.57 -9.41 -22.89
N ALA A 2 -37.34 -9.31 -23.39
CA ALA A 2 -36.83 -8.45 -24.47
C ALA A 2 -36.40 -7.01 -24.12
N GLN A 3 -35.08 -6.81 -24.05
CA GLN A 3 -34.38 -6.17 -25.17
C GLN A 3 -32.86 -6.39 -25.11
N THR A 4 -32.39 -7.19 -26.07
CA THR A 4 -31.02 -7.22 -26.58
C THR A 4 -30.69 -5.89 -27.25
N THR A 5 -29.53 -5.31 -26.98
CA THR A 5 -28.87 -4.48 -27.99
C THR A 5 -27.36 -4.63 -27.88
N SER A 6 -26.83 -5.40 -28.82
CA SER A 6 -25.43 -5.58 -29.15
C SER A 6 -24.87 -4.28 -29.74
N ALA A 7 -23.72 -3.83 -29.27
CA ALA A 7 -22.90 -2.88 -30.02
C ALA A 7 -21.42 -3.24 -29.82
N SER A 8 -20.83 -3.81 -30.86
CA SER A 8 -19.39 -3.99 -31.03
C SER A 8 -18.75 -2.68 -31.46
N PRO A 9 -17.48 -2.43 -31.10
CA PRO A 9 -16.60 -1.65 -31.98
C PRO A 9 -15.43 -2.50 -32.47
N THR A 10 -15.40 -2.72 -33.77
CA THR A 10 -14.20 -3.12 -34.52
C THR A 10 -13.30 -1.90 -34.66
N SER A 11 -12.01 -2.02 -34.37
CA SER A 11 -10.98 -1.46 -35.26
C SER A 11 -9.59 -1.95 -34.89
N THR A 12 -9.13 -2.87 -35.72
CA THR A 12 -7.74 -3.24 -35.95
C THR A 12 -6.92 -2.01 -36.29
N HIS A 13 -5.84 -1.72 -35.58
CA HIS A 13 -4.66 -1.03 -36.14
C HIS A 13 -3.41 -1.61 -35.47
N SER A 14 -2.68 -2.47 -36.18
CA SER A 14 -1.23 -2.67 -35.98
C SER A 14 -0.51 -1.85 -37.03
N PRO A 15 0.51 -1.08 -36.63
CA PRO A 15 1.82 -1.27 -37.26
C PRO A 15 2.95 -1.39 -36.23
N ASP A 16 3.92 -2.20 -36.62
CA ASP A 16 5.17 -2.55 -35.97
C ASP A 16 6.20 -1.40 -35.85
N HIS A 17 7.16 -1.60 -34.94
CA HIS A 17 8.50 -0.98 -34.74
C HIS A 17 8.70 -0.07 -33.50
N PRO A 18 9.91 0.00 -32.90
CA PRO A 18 11.06 -0.93 -32.91
C PRO A 18 11.58 -1.30 -31.50
N ASN A 19 12.38 -2.36 -31.47
CA ASN A 19 13.33 -2.75 -30.43
C ASN A 19 14.13 -1.53 -29.87
N ASN A 20 13.77 -1.06 -28.68
CA ASN A 20 14.64 -0.19 -27.89
C ASN A 20 15.26 -1.03 -26.78
N ASN A 21 16.53 -1.38 -26.97
CA ASN A 21 17.41 -1.93 -25.95
C ASN A 21 17.54 -0.92 -24.79
N SER A 22 16.55 -0.90 -23.90
CA SER A 22 16.66 -0.26 -22.59
C SER A 22 17.27 -1.25 -21.62
N ASN A 23 18.58 -1.36 -21.78
CA ASN A 23 19.52 -1.82 -20.79
C ASN A 23 19.38 -0.95 -19.53
N ASN A 24 18.32 -1.15 -18.74
CA ASN A 24 18.29 -0.63 -17.38
C ASN A 24 17.49 -1.57 -16.49
N ARG A 25 18.21 -2.56 -15.98
CA ARG A 25 17.77 -3.41 -14.88
C ARG A 25 17.28 -2.51 -13.74
N ARG A 26 15.97 -2.55 -13.52
CA ARG A 26 15.32 -2.67 -12.19
C ARG A 26 16.19 -2.13 -11.06
N SER A 27 16.33 -0.83 -11.03
CA SER A 27 16.85 -0.11 -9.87
C SER A 27 15.89 1.04 -9.64
N PHE A 28 14.69 0.69 -9.14
CA PHE A 28 13.87 1.67 -8.42
C PHE A 28 14.55 1.93 -7.08
N SER A 29 15.75 2.51 -7.14
CA SER A 29 16.30 3.29 -6.05
C SER A 29 15.37 4.49 -5.91
N ASN A 30 14.44 4.33 -4.97
CA ASN A 30 14.35 5.23 -3.85
C ASN A 30 14.52 6.71 -4.24
N SER A 31 13.50 7.29 -4.87
CA SER A 31 13.45 8.73 -5.06
C SER A 31 12.15 9.29 -4.47
N GLN A 32 12.30 9.75 -3.23
CA GLN A 32 11.86 11.08 -2.83
C GLN A 32 10.36 11.37 -2.94
N ASN A 33 9.55 10.55 -2.28
CA ASN A 33 8.44 11.13 -1.55
C ASN A 33 8.76 11.03 -0.07
N SER A 34 9.21 12.14 0.52
CA SER A 34 9.23 12.34 1.97
C SER A 34 7.81 12.54 2.52
N ASP A 35 6.80 11.90 1.93
CA ASP A 35 5.66 11.38 2.65
C ASP A 35 6.23 10.83 3.96
N ARG A 36 5.88 11.49 5.07
CA ARG A 36 6.46 11.19 6.37
C ARG A 36 6.06 9.77 6.73
N VAL A 37 6.89 8.81 6.33
CA VAL A 37 6.62 7.39 6.49
C VAL A 37 6.41 7.13 7.98
N VAL A 38 5.15 6.90 8.32
CA VAL A 38 4.75 6.59 9.68
C VAL A 38 5.28 5.18 9.97
N LYS A 39 5.92 4.98 11.13
CA LYS A 39 6.49 3.69 11.50
C LYS A 39 5.95 3.22 12.84
N CYS A 40 5.76 1.92 12.96
CA CYS A 40 5.37 1.30 14.21
C CYS A 40 6.49 1.48 15.25
N THR A 41 6.18 1.95 16.44
CA THR A 41 7.17 2.10 17.53
C THR A 41 7.69 0.76 18.04
N LEU A 42 6.97 -0.34 17.80
CA LEU A 42 7.35 -1.67 18.26
C LEU A 42 8.18 -2.44 17.23
N CYS A 43 7.65 -2.65 16.02
CA CYS A 43 8.34 -3.41 14.97
C CYS A 43 9.13 -2.54 13.98
N HIS A 44 9.04 -1.21 14.05
CA HIS A 44 9.69 -0.26 13.13
C HIS A 44 9.33 -0.41 11.65
N GLU A 45 8.33 -1.22 11.35
CA GLU A 45 7.78 -1.38 10.00
C GLU A 45 6.99 -0.15 9.58
N ARG A 46 6.93 0.06 8.25
CA ARG A 46 6.15 1.11 7.62
C ARG A 46 4.66 0.87 7.87
N LEU A 47 4.00 1.87 8.44
CA LEU A 47 2.56 1.98 8.54
C LEU A 47 2.05 2.66 7.27
N GLU A 48 0.99 2.12 6.69
CA GLU A 48 0.24 2.81 5.64
C GLU A 48 -0.61 3.91 6.29
N ASP A 49 -0.76 5.06 5.63
CA ASP A 49 -1.19 6.35 6.19
C ASP A 49 -2.51 6.37 7.00
N THR A 50 -3.33 5.31 6.94
CA THR A 50 -4.56 5.16 7.74
C THR A 50 -4.60 3.89 8.61
N HIS A 51 -3.57 3.04 8.55
CA HIS A 51 -3.54 1.72 9.20
C HIS A 51 -2.69 1.71 10.48
N PHE A 52 -2.95 2.64 11.39
CA PHE A 52 -2.24 2.70 12.67
C PHE A 52 -3.11 3.13 13.83
N VAL A 53 -2.74 2.67 15.03
CA VAL A 53 -3.29 3.14 16.30
C VAL A 53 -2.32 4.14 16.89
N GLN A 54 -2.78 5.36 17.15
CA GLN A 54 -2.01 6.36 17.88
C GLN A 54 -2.26 6.21 19.39
N CYS A 55 -1.20 6.33 20.19
CA CYS A 55 -1.35 6.36 21.64
C CYS A 55 -2.17 7.60 22.06
N PRO A 56 -3.22 7.47 22.88
CA PRO A 56 -4.01 8.61 23.34
C PRO A 56 -3.20 9.56 24.22
N SER A 57 -2.19 9.06 24.94
CA SER A 57 -1.36 9.86 25.86
C SER A 57 -0.12 10.47 25.19
N VAL A 58 0.34 9.93 24.06
CA VAL A 58 1.59 10.34 23.41
C VAL A 58 1.43 10.38 21.90
N SER A 59 1.33 11.58 21.31
CA SER A 59 1.13 11.75 19.86
C SER A 59 2.27 11.19 18.98
N GLY A 60 3.45 11.00 19.58
CA GLY A 60 4.61 10.39 18.92
C GLY A 60 4.47 8.89 18.69
N HIS A 61 3.76 8.18 19.57
CA HIS A 61 3.64 6.73 19.51
C HIS A 61 2.56 6.29 18.53
N LYS A 62 2.96 5.43 17.60
CA LYS A 62 2.09 4.90 16.55
C LYS A 62 2.37 3.41 16.41
N PHE A 63 1.33 2.60 16.34
CA PHE A 63 1.43 1.14 16.36
C PHE A 63 0.69 0.53 15.18
N CYS A 64 1.23 -0.53 14.59
CA CYS A 64 0.48 -1.33 13.62
C CYS A 64 -0.62 -2.13 14.34
N PHE A 65 -1.70 -2.44 13.62
CA PHE A 65 -2.78 -3.25 14.17
C PHE A 65 -2.34 -4.60 14.75
N PRO A 66 -1.42 -5.37 14.12
CA PRO A 66 -0.89 -6.60 14.72
C PRO A 66 -0.26 -6.38 16.09
N CYS A 67 0.66 -5.42 16.20
CA CYS A 67 1.34 -5.12 17.48
C CYS A 67 0.37 -4.57 18.53
N SER A 68 -0.60 -3.74 18.13
CA SER A 68 -1.63 -3.23 19.03
C SER A 68 -2.53 -4.36 19.54
N ARG A 69 -2.98 -5.26 18.68
CA ARG A 69 -3.78 -6.43 19.06
C ARG A 69 -3.05 -7.34 20.03
N GLU A 70 -1.78 -7.61 19.78
CA GLU A 70 -0.99 -8.46 20.68
C GLU A 70 -0.78 -7.81 22.06
N SER A 71 -0.51 -6.51 22.08
CA SER A 71 -0.41 -5.75 23.33
C SER A 71 -1.71 -5.78 24.14
N ILE A 72 -2.86 -5.60 23.48
CA ILE A 72 -4.18 -5.71 24.11
C ILE A 72 -4.44 -7.13 24.61
N LYS A 73 -4.09 -8.17 23.85
CA LYS A 73 -4.26 -9.57 24.29
C LYS A 73 -3.45 -9.88 25.55
N LYS A 74 -2.19 -9.44 25.61
CA LYS A 74 -1.30 -9.64 26.77
C LYS A 74 -1.77 -8.88 28.01
N GLN A 75 -2.37 -7.70 27.84
CA GLN A 75 -2.92 -6.90 28.93
C GLN A 75 -4.35 -7.32 29.31
N GLY A 76 -5.14 -7.80 28.36
CA GLY A 76 -6.51 -8.29 28.56
C GLY A 76 -6.56 -9.66 29.24
N SER A 77 -5.44 -10.38 29.33
CA SER A 77 -5.26 -11.50 30.26
C SER A 77 -4.92 -11.07 31.70
N ALA A 78 -4.93 -9.76 32.01
CA ALA A 78 -4.76 -9.22 33.35
C ALA A 78 -6.08 -8.73 33.98
N GLN A 79 -7.24 -9.24 33.52
CA GLN A 79 -8.53 -9.06 34.19
C GLN A 79 -9.31 -10.36 34.26
#